data_AF-A0A9P5TE85-F1
#
_entry.id   AF-A0A9P5TE85-F1
#
_cell.length_a   1.000
_cell.length_b   1.000
_cell.length_c   1.000
_cell.angle_alpha   90.00
_cell.angle_beta   90.00
_cell.angle_gamma   90.00
#
_symmetry.space_group_name_H-M   'P 1'
#
loop_
_entity.id
_entity.type
_entity.pdbx_description
1 polymer ?
#
loop_
_entity_poly.entity_id
_entity_poly.type
_entity_poly.pdbx_seq_one_letter_code
_entity_poly.pdbx_strand_id
1 'polypeptide(L)'
;MAAKDVTASREKLIELFNRIESFFRRLEIYTGITPTTAMTDIIVEIMVEVLMILAIATKEVKCGRLKKYIKNLTGNTDIENSLDRLDKLTVEEMRMASAELLKITHNVQENVQVVRGNVQGIGSDVKDISRVFDDKFDQVNRSLLL
;
A
#
# COMPACT_ATOMS: atom_id res chain seq x y z
N MET A 1 24.35 18.35 33.27
CA MET A 1 24.09 17.08 32.54
C MET A 1 22.61 16.71 32.45
N ALA A 2 21.73 17.05 33.42
CA ALA A 2 20.31 16.67 33.37
C ALA A 2 19.48 17.28 32.21
N ALA A 3 19.80 18.49 31.73
CA ALA A 3 19.02 19.12 30.67
C ALA A 3 19.16 18.43 29.30
N LYS A 4 20.35 17.92 28.96
CA LYS A 4 20.61 17.25 27.67
C LYS A 4 19.89 15.90 27.57
N ASP A 5 19.83 15.17 28.67
CA ASP A 5 19.21 13.84 28.75
C ASP A 5 17.68 13.90 28.59
N VAL A 6 17.08 14.96 29.16
CA VAL A 6 15.65 15.26 29.00
C VAL A 6 15.32 15.61 27.54
N THR A 7 16.18 16.37 26.86
CA THR A 7 15.98 16.71 25.44
C THR A 7 16.06 15.48 24.54
N ALA A 8 17.10 14.63 24.70
CA ALA A 8 17.26 13.42 23.90
C ALA A 8 16.08 12.43 24.08
N SER A 9 15.59 12.29 25.31
CA SER A 9 14.45 11.43 25.59
C SER A 9 13.15 11.97 24.99
N ARG A 10 13.00 13.31 24.91
CA ARG A 10 11.86 13.97 24.26
C ARG A 10 11.90 13.76 22.74
N GLU A 11 13.08 13.83 22.12
CA GLU A 11 13.25 13.57 20.68
C GLU A 11 12.87 12.13 20.32
N LYS A 12 13.36 11.14 21.07
CA LYS A 12 12.97 9.73 20.90
C LYS A 12 11.47 9.51 21.05
N LEU A 13 10.83 10.21 21.99
CA LEU A 13 9.38 10.14 22.18
C LEU A 13 8.62 10.69 20.98
N ILE A 14 9.08 11.82 20.42
CA ILE A 14 8.50 12.41 19.20
C ILE A 14 8.67 11.43 18.02
N GLU A 15 9.86 10.83 17.86
CA GLU A 15 10.10 9.84 16.82
C GLU A 15 9.16 8.63 16.94
N LEU A 16 8.99 8.10 18.16
CA LEU A 16 8.06 7.01 18.45
C LEU A 16 6.62 7.37 18.02
N PHE A 17 6.12 8.52 18.44
CA PHE A 17 4.75 8.94 18.10
C PHE A 17 4.58 9.18 16.60
N ASN A 18 5.58 9.75 15.92
CA ASN A 18 5.55 9.94 14.47
C ASN A 18 5.50 8.61 13.71
N ARG A 19 6.21 7.58 14.19
CA ARG A 19 6.16 6.22 13.62
C ARG A 19 4.77 5.60 13.76
N ILE A 20 4.18 5.70 14.96
CA ILE A 20 2.82 5.21 15.22
C ILE A 20 1.79 5.97 14.36
N GLU A 21 1.90 7.29 14.26
CA GLU A 21 1.02 8.11 13.41
C GLU A 21 1.12 7.70 11.93
N SER A 22 2.34 7.49 11.43
CA SER A 22 2.57 7.05 10.05
C SER A 22 1.90 5.70 9.77
N PHE A 23 1.95 4.77 10.74
CA PHE A 23 1.23 3.51 10.62
C PHE A 23 -0.29 3.70 10.58
N PHE A 24 -0.86 4.53 11.46
CA PHE A 24 -2.31 4.77 11.44
C PHE A 24 -2.80 5.41 10.13
N ARG A 25 -2.00 6.30 9.52
CA ARG A 25 -2.32 6.82 8.18
C ARG A 25 -2.36 5.73 7.11
N ARG A 26 -1.44 4.74 7.17
CA ARG A 26 -1.50 3.58 6.26
C ARG A 26 -2.71 2.70 6.55
N LEU A 27 -3.03 2.50 7.83
CA LEU A 27 -4.18 1.72 8.24
C LEU A 27 -5.51 2.32 7.74
N GLU A 28 -5.64 3.65 7.75
CA GLU A 28 -6.79 4.36 7.19
C GLU A 28 -7.01 3.98 5.71
N ILE A 29 -5.94 3.92 4.91
CA ILE A 29 -6.01 3.48 3.52
C ILE A 29 -6.56 2.05 3.44
N TYR A 30 -6.09 1.15 4.29
CA TYR A 30 -6.55 -0.24 4.34
C TYR A 30 -7.99 -0.42 4.87
N THR A 31 -8.63 0.60 5.41
CA THR A 31 -10.07 0.54 5.69
C THR A 31 -10.93 0.70 4.43
N GLY A 32 -10.37 1.35 3.40
CA GLY A 32 -11.04 1.60 2.12
C GLY A 32 -10.80 0.53 1.05
N ILE A 33 -9.88 -0.41 1.29
CA ILE A 33 -9.54 -1.50 0.37
C ILE A 33 -9.44 -2.82 1.14
N THR A 34 -9.75 -3.96 0.52
CA THR A 34 -9.53 -5.27 1.16
C THR A 34 -8.06 -5.68 1.01
N PRO A 35 -7.27 -5.74 2.09
CA PRO A 35 -5.88 -6.20 2.01
C PRO A 35 -5.83 -7.68 1.67
N THR A 36 -4.75 -8.12 1.03
CA THR A 36 -4.53 -9.56 0.83
C THR A 36 -4.18 -10.24 2.15
N THR A 37 -4.38 -11.55 2.27
CA THR A 37 -4.10 -12.31 3.50
C THR A 37 -2.68 -12.07 4.02
N ALA A 38 -1.68 -12.07 3.14
CA ALA A 38 -0.29 -11.80 3.52
C ALA A 38 -0.09 -10.38 4.09
N MET A 39 -0.76 -9.37 3.51
CA MET A 39 -0.73 -8.02 4.07
C MET A 39 -1.49 -7.93 5.40
N THR A 40 -2.63 -8.60 5.53
CA THR A 40 -3.38 -8.69 6.77
C THR A 40 -2.54 -9.24 7.90
N ASP A 41 -1.76 -10.31 7.65
CA ASP A 41 -0.88 -10.90 8.66
C ASP A 41 0.17 -9.89 9.16
N ILE A 42 0.83 -9.17 8.23
CA ILE A 42 1.82 -8.13 8.59
C ILE A 42 1.15 -6.98 9.35
N ILE A 43 -0.03 -6.52 8.91
CA ILE A 43 -0.77 -5.44 9.58
C ILE A 43 -1.16 -5.84 11.01
N VAL A 44 -1.62 -7.07 11.20
CA VAL A 44 -1.95 -7.60 12.53
C VAL A 44 -0.70 -7.67 13.42
N GLU A 45 0.44 -8.10 12.87
CA GLU A 45 1.70 -8.14 13.62
C GLU A 45 2.16 -6.72 14.04
N ILE A 46 2.03 -5.73 13.15
CA ILE A 46 2.30 -4.32 13.47
C ILE A 46 1.35 -3.81 14.57
N MET A 47 0.06 -4.14 14.49
CA MET A 47 -0.93 -3.76 15.51
C MET A 47 -0.56 -4.32 16.88
N VAL A 48 -0.09 -5.57 16.96
CA VAL A 48 0.37 -6.18 18.21
C VAL A 48 1.55 -5.41 18.79
N GLU A 49 2.54 -5.03 17.98
CA GLU A 49 3.68 -4.21 18.44
C GLU A 49 3.23 -2.84 18.96
N VAL A 50 2.34 -2.15 18.23
CA VAL A 50 1.79 -0.85 18.67
C VAL A 50 1.06 -0.99 20.01
N LEU A 51 0.25 -2.03 20.19
CA LEU A 51 -0.44 -2.29 21.45
C LEU A 51 0.52 -2.60 22.60
N MET A 52 1.62 -3.33 22.35
CA MET A 52 2.65 -3.58 23.37
C MET A 52 3.33 -2.28 23.82
N ILE A 53 3.70 -1.42 22.87
CA ILE A 53 4.28 -0.10 23.17
C ILE A 53 3.31 0.74 24.00
N LEU A 54 2.04 0.81 23.60
CA LEU A 54 1.01 1.57 24.33
C LEU A 54 0.73 0.99 25.72
N ALA A 55 0.79 -0.34 25.88
CA ALA A 55 0.63 -1.00 27.17
C ALA A 55 1.77 -0.63 28.13
N ILE A 56 3.02 -0.62 27.66
CA ILE A 56 4.19 -0.19 28.44
C ILE A 56 4.06 1.29 28.82
N ALA A 57 3.71 2.15 27.86
CA ALA A 57 3.50 3.59 28.09
C ALA A 57 2.42 3.84 29.16
N THR A 58 1.26 3.20 29.01
CA THR A 58 0.12 3.36 29.93
C THR A 58 0.45 2.87 31.34
N LYS A 59 1.18 1.75 31.47
CA LYS A 59 1.63 1.21 32.75
C LYS A 59 2.50 2.21 33.50
N GLU A 60 3.48 2.81 32.83
CA GLU A 60 4.39 3.76 33.47
C GLU A 60 3.71 5.10 33.81
N VAL A 61 2.72 5.54 33.02
CA VAL A 61 1.89 6.71 33.34
C VAL A 61 1.05 6.47 34.60
N LYS A 62 0.35 5.33 34.70
CA LYS A 62 -0.49 4.99 35.86
C LYS A 62 0.30 4.89 37.16
N CYS A 63 1.57 4.50 37.10
CA CYS A 63 2.42 4.44 38.29
C CYS A 63 3.00 5.81 38.72
N GLY A 64 2.56 6.93 38.13
CA GLY A 64 3.12 8.26 38.42
C GLY A 64 4.57 8.43 37.95
N ARG A 65 5.01 7.54 37.06
CA ARG A 65 6.41 7.30 36.71
C ARG A 65 6.75 7.80 35.31
N LEU A 66 6.09 8.87 34.85
CA LEU A 66 6.36 9.48 33.54
C LEU A 66 7.86 9.80 33.35
N LYS A 67 8.53 10.30 34.41
CA LYS A 67 9.99 10.50 34.40
C LYS A 67 10.79 9.21 34.22
N LYS A 68 10.31 8.09 34.76
CA LYS A 68 10.91 6.76 34.59
C LYS A 68 10.64 6.20 33.20
N TYR A 69 9.45 6.41 32.63
CA TYR A 69 9.14 6.05 31.25
C TYR A 69 10.10 6.75 30.27
N ILE A 70 10.26 8.07 30.43
CA ILE A 70 11.18 8.88 29.62
C ILE A 70 12.63 8.39 29.77
N LYS A 71 13.05 8.04 30.99
CA LYS A 71 14.38 7.45 31.24
C LYS A 71 14.55 6.04 30.67
N ASN A 72 13.48 5.25 30.67
CA ASN A 72 13.46 3.91 30.08
C ASN A 72 13.44 3.99 28.55
N LEU A 73 12.83 5.00 27.93
CA LEU A 73 12.93 5.20 26.47
C LEU A 73 14.37 5.40 25.99
N THR A 74 15.21 6.01 26.81
CA THR A 74 16.62 6.24 26.50
C THR A 74 17.54 5.08 26.86
N GLY A 75 17.06 4.01 27.51
CA GLY A 75 17.92 2.90 27.95
C GLY A 75 17.26 1.55 28.23
N ASN A 76 15.99 1.34 27.88
CA ASN A 76 15.28 0.08 27.99
C ASN A 76 15.26 -0.62 26.63
N THR A 77 15.98 -1.73 26.56
CA THR A 77 16.10 -2.57 25.38
C THR A 77 14.75 -3.05 24.86
N ASP A 78 13.74 -3.22 25.71
CA ASP A 78 12.44 -3.76 25.26
C ASP A 78 11.69 -2.80 24.34
N ILE A 79 11.69 -1.50 24.65
CA ILE A 79 11.03 -0.48 23.81
C ILE A 79 11.83 -0.29 22.51
N GLU A 80 13.16 -0.25 22.61
CA GLU A 80 14.03 -0.10 21.45
C GLU A 80 13.94 -1.31 20.51
N ASN A 81 13.81 -2.52 21.04
CA ASN A 81 13.58 -3.75 20.28
C ASN A 81 12.20 -3.74 19.59
N SER A 82 11.13 -3.34 20.29
CA SER A 82 9.81 -3.21 19.66
C SER A 82 9.78 -2.13 18.58
N LEU A 83 10.53 -1.03 18.76
CA LEU A 83 10.68 0.01 17.75
C LEU A 83 11.42 -0.48 16.50
N ASP A 84 12.53 -1.20 16.67
CA ASP A 84 13.28 -1.81 15.57
C ASP A 84 12.43 -2.87 14.84
N ARG A 85 11.63 -3.65 15.59
CA ARG A 85 10.68 -4.61 15.01
C ARG A 85 9.56 -3.91 14.23
N LEU A 86 9.02 -2.80 14.76
CA LEU A 86 8.01 -1.99 14.08
C LEU A 86 8.53 -1.42 12.75
N ASP A 87 9.78 -0.97 12.70
CA ASP A 87 10.41 -0.49 11.46
C ASP A 87 10.55 -1.60 10.44
N LYS A 88 11.05 -2.77 10.88
CA LYS A 88 11.20 -3.94 10.00
C LYS A 88 9.87 -4.36 9.42
N LEU A 89 8.83 -4.48 10.25
CA LEU A 89 7.49 -4.84 9.80
C LEU A 89 6.90 -3.79 8.86
N THR A 90 7.15 -2.50 9.13
CA THR A 90 6.75 -1.40 8.24
C THR A 90 7.41 -1.49 6.86
N VAL A 91 8.69 -1.85 6.80
CA VAL A 91 9.40 -2.05 5.52
C VAL A 91 8.84 -3.27 4.78
N GLU A 92 8.60 -4.37 5.48
CA GLU A 92 8.02 -5.58 4.89
C GLU A 92 6.61 -5.35 4.37
N GLU A 93 5.78 -4.57 5.08
CA GLU A 93 4.46 -4.15 4.60
C GLU A 93 4.56 -3.39 3.26
N MET A 94 5.47 -2.40 3.17
CA MET A 94 5.67 -1.63 1.93
C MET A 94 6.16 -2.50 0.78
N ARG A 95 7.07 -3.43 1.05
CA ARG A 95 7.54 -4.40 0.05
C ARG A 95 6.41 -5.31 -0.42
N MET A 96 5.57 -5.78 0.50
CA MET A 96 4.43 -6.63 0.17
C MET A 96 3.38 -5.87 -0.64
N ALA A 97 3.04 -4.64 -0.25
CA ALA A 97 2.13 -3.77 -1.00
C ALA A 97 2.65 -3.52 -2.44
N SER A 98 3.96 -3.35 -2.60
CA SER A 98 4.58 -3.17 -3.93
C SER A 98 4.51 -4.43 -4.79
N ALA A 99 4.72 -5.60 -4.19
CA ALA A 99 4.60 -6.88 -4.90
C ALA A 99 3.15 -7.16 -5.34
N GLU A 100 2.16 -6.86 -4.50
CA GLU A 100 0.74 -6.95 -4.86
C GLU A 100 0.37 -5.95 -5.96
N LEU A 101 0.87 -4.72 -5.89
CA LEU A 101 0.68 -3.72 -6.96
C LEU A 101 1.27 -4.21 -8.30
N LEU A 102 2.44 -4.83 -8.28
CA LEU A 102 3.06 -5.40 -9.48
C LEU A 102 2.22 -6.53 -10.08
N LYS A 103 1.69 -7.43 -9.24
CA LYS A 103 0.78 -8.49 -9.65
C LYS A 103 -0.49 -7.94 -10.30
N ILE A 104 -1.12 -6.94 -9.70
CA ILE A 104 -2.30 -6.26 -10.27
C ILE A 104 -1.94 -5.63 -11.62
N THR A 105 -0.79 -4.96 -11.72
CA THR A 105 -0.33 -4.32 -12.96
C THR A 105 -0.11 -5.34 -14.07
N HIS A 106 0.47 -6.50 -13.77
CA HIS A 106 0.61 -7.59 -14.74
C HIS A 106 -0.75 -8.12 -15.23
N ASN A 107 -1.70 -8.35 -14.32
CA ASN A 107 -3.04 -8.80 -14.70
C ASN A 107 -3.75 -7.77 -15.61
N VAL A 108 -3.63 -6.47 -15.30
CA VAL A 108 -4.17 -5.40 -16.14
C VAL A 108 -3.50 -5.40 -17.52
N GLN A 109 -2.17 -5.57 -17.57
CA GLN A 109 -1.43 -5.64 -18.83
C GLN A 109 -1.92 -6.81 -19.70
N GLU A 110 -2.10 -8.00 -19.14
CA GLU A 110 -2.62 -9.17 -19.85
C GLU A 110 -4.01 -8.90 -20.44
N ASN A 111 -4.93 -8.36 -19.63
CA ASN A 111 -6.27 -8.00 -20.09
C ASN A 111 -6.24 -6.96 -21.22
N VAL A 112 -5.36 -5.96 -21.14
CA VAL A 112 -5.18 -4.94 -22.19
C VAL A 112 -4.66 -5.56 -23.49
N GLN A 113 -3.76 -6.56 -23.42
CA GLN A 113 -3.30 -7.26 -24.62
C GLN A 113 -4.44 -8.05 -25.28
N VAL A 114 -5.29 -8.71 -24.49
CA VAL A 114 -6.47 -9.41 -25.01
C VAL A 114 -7.42 -8.42 -25.70
N VAL A 115 -7.73 -7.29 -25.06
CA VAL A 115 -8.58 -6.25 -25.65
C VAL A 115 -7.98 -5.70 -26.94
N ARG A 116 -6.66 -5.45 -26.97
CA ARG A 116 -5.95 -5.02 -28.17
C ARG A 116 -6.13 -6.01 -29.33
N GLY A 117 -5.98 -7.31 -29.07
CA GLY A 117 -6.19 -8.36 -30.07
C GLY A 117 -7.61 -8.35 -30.63
N ASN A 118 -8.61 -8.25 -29.76
CA ASN A 118 -10.01 -8.18 -30.17
C ASN A 118 -10.31 -6.94 -31.03
N VAL A 119 -9.79 -5.77 -30.63
CA VAL A 119 -9.97 -4.51 -31.39
C VAL A 119 -9.29 -4.59 -32.76
N GLN A 120 -8.13 -5.23 -32.87
CA GLN A 120 -7.47 -5.46 -34.16
C GLN A 120 -8.28 -6.40 -35.06
N GLY A 121 -8.87 -7.46 -34.50
CA GLY A 121 -9.78 -8.37 -35.21
C GLY A 121 -10.98 -7.61 -35.78
N ILE A 122 -11.70 -6.87 -34.92
CA ILE A 122 -12.83 -6.02 -35.32
C ILE A 122 -12.42 -5.04 -36.42
N GLY A 123 -11.25 -4.40 -36.30
CA GLY A 123 -10.76 -3.48 -37.31
C GLY A 123 -10.49 -4.13 -38.67
N SER A 124 -10.22 -5.43 -38.71
CA SER A 124 -10.06 -6.21 -39.94
C SER A 124 -11.43 -6.54 -40.55
N ASP A 125 -12.36 -7.04 -39.74
CA ASP A 125 -13.73 -7.35 -40.16
C ASP A 125 -14.45 -6.12 -40.72
N VAL A 126 -14.29 -4.95 -40.08
CA VAL A 126 -14.87 -3.69 -40.55
C VAL A 126 -14.30 -3.26 -41.90
N LYS A 127 -13.00 -3.49 -42.16
CA LYS A 127 -12.40 -3.21 -43.47
C LYS A 127 -12.96 -4.12 -44.54
N ASP A 128 -13.16 -5.41 -44.24
CA ASP A 128 -13.75 -6.36 -45.18
C ASP A 128 -15.20 -6.00 -45.50
N ILE A 129 -15.99 -5.61 -44.49
CA ILE A 129 -17.33 -5.09 -44.68
C ILE A 129 -17.33 -3.83 -45.57
N SER A 130 -16.41 -2.89 -45.34
CA SER A 130 -16.28 -1.68 -46.16
C SER A 130 -16.04 -2.01 -47.63
N ARG A 131 -15.13 -2.95 -47.92
CA ARG A 131 -14.85 -3.42 -49.30
C ARG A 131 -16.09 -4.00 -49.96
N VAL A 132 -16.86 -4.82 -49.25
CA VAL A 132 -18.11 -5.41 -49.78
C VAL A 132 -19.14 -4.34 -50.12
N PHE A 133 -19.25 -3.29 -49.30
CA PHE A 133 -20.13 -2.17 -49.58
C PHE A 133 -19.68 -1.38 -50.81
N ASP A 134 -18.38 -1.08 -50.92
CA ASP A 134 -17.80 -0.38 -52.07
C ASP A 134 -18.06 -1.16 -53.38
N ASP A 135 -17.77 -2.47 -53.39
CA ASP A 135 -17.99 -3.35 -54.55
C ASP A 135 -19.47 -3.39 -54.98
N LYS A 136 -20.40 -3.47 -54.01
CA LYS A 136 -21.85 -3.46 -54.28
C LYS A 136 -22.32 -2.12 -54.82
N PHE A 137 -21.81 -1.01 -54.27
CA PHE A 137 -22.15 0.33 -54.76
C PHE A 137 -21.70 0.51 -56.20
N ASP A 138 -20.48 0.07 -56.53
CA ASP A 138 -19.95 0.08 -57.89
C ASP A 138 -20.76 -0.79 -58.86
N GLN A 139 -21.24 -1.95 -58.40
CA GLN A 139 -22.09 -2.82 -59.20
C GLN A 139 -23.44 -2.16 -59.51
N VAL A 140 -24.08 -1.56 -58.51
CA VAL A 140 -25.35 -0.84 -58.69
C VAL A 140 -25.18 0.35 -59.63
N ASN A 141 -24.12 1.15 -59.43
CA ASN A 141 -23.87 2.33 -60.26
C ASN A 141 -23.64 1.94 -61.73
N ARG A 142 -22.91 0.85 -61.99
CA ARG A 142 -22.75 0.30 -63.35
C ARG A 142 -24.08 -0.18 -63.96
N SER A 143 -24.97 -0.77 -63.16
CA SER A 143 -26.26 -1.26 -63.65
C SER A 143 -27.27 -0.15 -64.01
N LEU A 144 -27.09 1.07 -63.48
CA LEU A 144 -27.94 2.22 -63.78
C LEU A 144 -27.51 3.00 -65.02
N LEU A 145 -26.30 2.75 -65.55
CA LEU A 145 -25.73 3.42 -66.73
C LEU A 145 -25.90 2.61 -68.03
N LEU A 146 -26.54 1.43 -67.97
CA LEU A 146 -26.90 0.57 -69.09
C LEU A 146 -28.41 0.62 -69.34
#